data_AF-A0A0N4XNW1-F1
#
_entry.id   AF-A0A0N4XNW1-F1
#
_cell.length_a   1.000
_cell.length_b   1.000
_cell.length_c   1.000
_cell.angle_alpha   90.00
_cell.angle_beta   90.00
_cell.angle_gamma   90.00
#
_symmetry.space_group_name_H-M   'P 1'
#
loop_
_entity.id
_entity.type
_entity.pdbx_description
1 polymer ?
#
loop_
_entity_poly.entity_id
_entity_poly.type
_entity_poly.pdbx_seq_one_letter_code
_entity_poly.pdbx_strand_id
1 'polypeptide(L)' 'MSLKNTPVRVHHVWVMCRDMEEYNPAVAWKLLEVHMQEGQLAM' A
#
# COMPACT_ATOMS: atom_id res chain seq x y z
N MET A 1 -11.73 26.71 9.95
CA MET A 1 -11.15 25.39 9.63
C MET A 1 -12.11 24.66 8.71
N SER A 2 -11.85 24.66 7.40
CA SER A 2 -12.67 23.92 6.44
C SER A 2 -12.30 22.43 6.51
N LEU A 3 -13.30 21.56 6.68
CA LEU A 3 -13.14 20.11 6.67
C LEU A 3 -12.68 19.68 5.27
N LYS A 4 -11.41 19.29 5.13
CA LYS A 4 -10.84 18.74 3.89
C LYS A 4 -11.40 17.33 3.65
N ASN A 5 -12.63 17.24 3.15
CA ASN A 5 -13.25 15.99 2.68
C ASN A 5 -13.03 15.78 1.17
N THR A 6 -11.99 16.38 0.60
CA THR A 6 -11.68 16.23 -0.82
C THR A 6 -11.05 14.84 -1.05
N PRO A 7 -11.62 14.00 -1.93
CA PRO A 7 -10.99 12.74 -2.27
C PRO A 7 -9.58 12.98 -2.85
N VAL A 8 -8.67 12.05 -2.63
CA VAL A 8 -7.30 12.08 -3.18
C VAL A 8 -7.02 10.74 -3.86
N ARG A 9 -6.22 10.75 -4.92
CA ARG A 9 -5.70 9.52 -5.54
C ARG A 9 -4.36 9.21 -4.91
N VAL A 10 -4.17 7.97 -4.46
CA VAL A 10 -2.89 7.53 -3.90
C VAL A 10 -2.37 6.35 -4.69
N HIS A 11 -1.16 6.48 -5.21
CA HIS A 11 -0.41 5.38 -5.81
C HIS A 11 0.38 4.68 -4.71
N HIS A 12 0.15 3.38 -4.55
CA HIS A 12 0.83 2.55 -3.57
C HIS A 12 1.82 1.61 -4.26
N VAL A 13 3.03 1.53 -3.73
CA VAL A 13 4.01 0.50 -4.08
C VAL A 13 4.36 -0.26 -2.80
N TRP A 14 4.11 -1.57 -2.82
CA TRP A 14 4.28 -2.45 -1.65
C TRP A 14 5.46 -3.38 -1.93
N VAL A 15 6.48 -3.32 -1.10
CA VAL A 15 7.61 -4.25 -1.14
C VAL A 15 7.28 -5.38 -0.17
N MET A 16 7.04 -6.57 -0.73
CA MET A 16 6.74 -7.77 0.05
C MET A 16 7.87 -8.79 -0.07
N CYS A 17 8.13 -9.52 1.01
CA CYS A 17 9.07 -10.63 1.03
C CYS A 17 8.36 -11.91 1.47
N ARG A 18 8.73 -13.03 0.85
CA ARG A 18 8.19 -14.35 1.20
C ARG A 18 8.99 -14.95 2.34
N ASP A 19 8.32 -15.31 3.41
CA ASP A 19 8.85 -16.19 4.44
C ASP A 19 8.99 -17.61 3.88
N MET A 20 10.21 -18.15 3.91
CA MET A 20 10.51 -19.49 3.41
C MET A 20 10.20 -20.59 4.42
N GLU A 21 10.06 -20.25 5.70
CA GLU A 21 9.78 -21.20 6.78
C GLU A 21 8.27 -21.43 6.96
N GLU A 22 7.44 -20.50 6.48
CA GLU A 22 5.99 -20.63 6.55
C GLU A 22 5.46 -21.71 5.60
N TYR A 23 4.75 -22.70 6.17
CA TYR A 23 4.18 -23.81 5.43
C TYR A 23 2.97 -23.38 4.61
N ASN A 24 2.11 -22.52 5.16
CA ASN A 24 0.89 -22.08 4.48
C ASN A 24 1.21 -20.93 3.50
N PRO A 25 1.20 -21.19 2.17
CA PRO A 25 1.61 -20.18 1.18
C PRO A 25 0.68 -18.97 1.14
N ALA A 26 -0.56 -19.08 1.63
CA ALA A 26 -1.52 -17.99 1.65
C ALA A 26 -1.14 -16.86 2.62
N VAL A 27 -0.31 -17.16 3.64
CA VAL A 27 0.10 -16.19 4.67
C VAL A 27 1.62 -15.94 4.72
N ALA A 28 2.38 -16.57 3.83
CA ALA A 28 3.84 -16.48 3.80
C ALA A 28 4.39 -15.11 3.37
N TRP A 29 3.54 -14.19 2.88
CA TRP A 29 3.99 -12.88 2.39
C TRP A 29 3.96 -11.82 3.49
N LYS A 30 5.12 -11.25 3.81
CA LYS A 30 5.30 -10.19 4.81
C LYS A 30 5.59 -8.86 4.13
N LEU A 31 5.02 -7.77 4.64
CA LEU A 31 5.25 -6.41 4.16
C LEU A 31 6.57 -5.87 4.74
N LEU A 32 7.49 -5.45 3.88
CA LEU A 32 8.75 -4.83 4.30
C LEU A 32 8.66 -3.30 4.25
N GLU A 33 8.11 -2.75 3.17
CA GLU A 33 8.04 -1.31 2.93
C GLU A 33 6.79 -0.95 2.12
N VAL A 34 6.27 0.26 2.37
CA VAL A 34 5.20 0.87 1.58
C VAL A 34 5.62 2.27 1.18
N HIS A 35 5.61 2.53 -0.12
CA HIS A 35 5.69 3.88 -0.65
C HIS A 35 4.30 4.36 -1.06
N MET A 36 3.99 5.59 -0.67
CA MET A 36 2.74 6.27 -1.00
C MET A 36 3.05 7.56 -1.74
N GLN A 37 2.44 7.74 -2.90
CA GLN A 37 2.52 8.97 -3.67
C GLN A 37 1.11 9.49 -3.95
N GLU A 38 0.81 10.69 -3.46
CA GLU A 38 -0.42 11.38 -3.83
C GLU A 38 -0.35 11.77 -5.31
N GLY A 39 -1.36 11.36 -6.06
CA GLY A 39 -1.55 11.66 -7.47
C GLY A 39 -2.73 12.60 -7.67
N GLN A 40 -2.73 13.28 -8.80
CA GLN A 40 -3.85 14.14 -9.17
C GLN A 40 -5.06 13.26 -9.54
N LEU A 41 -6.23 13.55 -8.96
CA LEU A 41 -7.48 12.98 -9.45
C LEU A 41 -7.68 13.47 -10.89
N ALA A 42 -7.85 12.53 -11.82
CA ALA A 42 -8.23 12.89 -13.19
C ALA A 42 -9.59 13.59 -13.12
N MET A 43 -9.66 14.82 -13.64
CA MET A 43 -10.89 15.61 -13.78
C MET A 43 -11.79 15.03 -14.86
#